data_AF-A0A932UPI8-F1
#
_entry.id   AF-A0A932UPI8-F1
#
_cell.length_a   1.000
_cell.length_b   1.000
_cell.length_c   1.000
_cell.angle_alpha   90.00
_cell.angle_beta   90.00
_cell.angle_gamma   90.00
#
_symmetry.space_group_name_H-M   'P 1'
#
loop_
_entity.id
_entity.type
_entity.pdbx_description
1 polymer ?
#
loop_
_entity_poly.entity_id
_entity_poly.type
_entity_poly.pdbx_seq_one_letter_code
_entity_poly.pdbx_strand_id
1 'polypeptide(L)'
;MPKKGKILTISLVVLLIAGPTWAGGSFYGATPGALSVIRGKLTEYPTPTKRSAPRRMATALDGMIWFTEYGVNKIGRLDPKTGAMKEWDAPSKNSGPYAINVDAGGVVWFSEFDANTVARFDPKTEKFTVYPIPSRNAGVRKMTIDPEGRVWYLGNGSNTLGVVE
;
A
#
# COMPACT_ATOMS: atom_id res chain seq x y z
N MET A 1 18.15 -16.59 3.27
CA MET A 1 16.90 -16.52 4.06
C MET A 1 16.71 -15.08 4.53
N PRO A 2 15.60 -14.39 4.19
CA PRO A 2 15.34 -13.06 4.72
C PRO A 2 15.17 -13.16 6.24
N LYS A 3 15.84 -12.26 6.99
CA LYS A 3 15.80 -12.26 8.46
C LYS A 3 14.38 -11.89 8.92
N LYS A 4 13.83 -12.66 9.87
CA LYS A 4 12.55 -12.32 10.52
C LYS A 4 12.60 -10.88 11.05
N GLY A 5 11.53 -10.14 10.78
CA GLY A 5 11.37 -8.74 11.15
C GLY A 5 11.49 -8.47 12.66
N LYS A 6 11.70 -7.21 13.04
CA LYS A 6 11.62 -6.80 14.45
C LYS A 6 10.16 -6.89 14.90
N ILE A 7 9.91 -7.43 16.09
CA ILE A 7 8.56 -7.58 16.65
C ILE A 7 8.48 -6.77 17.94
N LEU A 8 7.44 -5.96 18.08
CA LEU A 8 7.07 -5.26 19.31
C LEU A 8 5.62 -5.58 19.63
N THR A 9 5.32 -5.96 20.88
CA THR A 9 3.95 -6.20 21.35
C THR A 9 3.50 -5.02 22.19
N ILE A 10 2.37 -4.43 21.87
CA ILE A 10 1.77 -3.30 22.60
C ILE A 10 0.39 -3.74 23.09
N SER A 11 0.12 -3.63 24.37
CA SER A 11 -1.21 -3.87 24.94
C SER A 11 -1.78 -2.54 25.41
N LEU A 12 -2.94 -2.17 24.88
CA LEU A 12 -3.69 -1.01 25.34
C LEU A 12 -4.92 -1.49 26.11
N VAL A 13 -5.08 -1.00 27.34
CA VAL A 13 -6.27 -1.24 28.15
C VAL A 13 -7.21 -0.07 27.93
N VAL A 14 -8.37 -0.32 27.33
CA VAL A 14 -9.42 0.70 27.14
C VAL A 14 -10.51 0.45 28.18
N LEU A 15 -10.78 1.46 29.01
CA LEU A 15 -11.92 1.47 29.92
C LEU A 15 -13.12 2.04 29.17
N LEU A 16 -14.12 1.21 28.90
CA LEU A 16 -15.41 1.68 28.39
C LEU A 16 -16.25 2.14 29.56
N ILE A 17 -16.40 3.46 29.71
CA ILE A 17 -17.35 4.07 30.65
C ILE A 17 -18.68 4.24 29.90
N ALA A 18 -19.72 3.53 30.34
CA ALA A 18 -21.06 3.80 29.85
C ALA A 18 -21.49 5.21 30.31
N GLY A 19 -21.90 6.05 29.37
CA GLY A 19 -22.43 7.39 29.65
C GLY A 19 -23.76 7.34 30.42
N PRO A 20 -24.23 8.48 30.97
CA PRO A 20 -25.41 8.52 31.84
C PRO A 20 -26.65 7.98 31.13
N THR A 21 -27.32 7.03 31.78
CA THR A 21 -28.56 6.39 31.35
C THR A 21 -29.71 7.38 31.47
N TRP A 22 -30.37 7.71 30.35
CA TRP A 22 -31.73 8.25 30.40
C TRP A 22 -32.70 7.08 30.62
N ALA A 23 -33.56 7.22 31.62
CA ALA A 23 -34.50 6.18 32.03
C ALA A 23 -35.44 5.79 30.87
N GLY A 24 -35.37 4.54 30.40
CA GLY A 24 -36.37 4.02 29.46
C GLY A 24 -35.99 2.86 28.53
N GLY A 25 -34.73 2.39 28.50
CA GLY A 25 -34.33 1.29 27.59
C GLY A 25 -33.47 0.24 28.27
N SER A 26 -33.99 -0.98 28.43
CA SER A 26 -33.22 -2.14 28.88
C SER A 26 -32.17 -2.53 27.84
N PHE A 27 -30.89 -2.41 28.19
CA PHE A 27 -29.80 -3.05 27.46
C PHE A 27 -29.51 -4.41 28.09
N TYR A 28 -29.80 -5.49 27.36
CA TYR A 28 -29.26 -6.81 27.66
C TYR A 28 -27.75 -6.80 27.31
N GLY A 29 -26.89 -6.92 28.34
CA GLY A 29 -25.61 -7.62 28.17
C GLY A 29 -24.29 -6.85 28.29
N ALA A 30 -24.24 -5.58 28.73
CA ALA A 30 -22.95 -4.92 28.99
C ALA A 30 -22.70 -4.81 30.50
N THR A 31 -21.80 -5.65 31.03
CA THR A 31 -21.33 -5.56 32.42
C THR A 31 -20.54 -4.27 32.62
N PRO A 32 -20.93 -3.37 33.55
CA PRO A 32 -20.11 -2.22 33.90
C PRO A 32 -18.73 -2.70 34.39
N GLY A 33 -17.66 -2.19 33.78
CA GLY A 33 -16.28 -2.53 34.18
C GLY A 33 -15.55 -3.56 33.30
N ALA A 34 -16.12 -3.99 32.17
CA ALA A 34 -15.38 -4.83 31.22
C ALA A 34 -14.22 -4.03 30.58
N LEU A 35 -12.99 -4.27 31.04
CA LEU A 35 -11.77 -3.80 30.38
C LEU A 35 -11.56 -4.61 29.10
N SER A 36 -11.67 -3.98 27.94
CA SER A 36 -11.22 -4.58 26.70
C SER A 36 -9.73 -4.28 26.51
N VAL A 37 -8.89 -5.31 26.51
CA VAL A 37 -7.48 -5.18 26.16
C VAL A 37 -7.34 -5.37 24.66
N ILE A 38 -7.10 -4.27 23.93
CA ILE A 38 -6.71 -4.36 22.52
C ILE A 38 -5.21 -4.69 22.51
N ARG A 39 -4.88 -5.90 22.08
CA ARG A 39 -3.48 -6.31 21.87
C ARG A 39 -3.09 -6.02 20.43
N GLY A 40 -2.15 -5.10 20.25
CA GLY A 40 -1.48 -4.84 18.98
C GLY A 40 -0.14 -5.57 18.91
N LYS A 41 0.15 -6.20 17.77
CA LYS A 41 1.50 -6.67 17.45
C LYS A 41 2.03 -5.86 16.29
N LEU A 42 3.12 -5.15 16.53
CA LEU A 42 3.89 -4.43 15.51
C LEU A 42 5.00 -5.34 15.00
N THR A 43 5.13 -5.45 13.68
CA THR A 43 6.19 -6.21 13.03
C THR A 43 6.76 -5.39 11.89
N GLU A 44 8.08 -5.18 11.89
CA GLU A 44 8.79 -4.45 10.85
C GLU A 44 9.56 -5.41 9.95
N TYR A 45 9.34 -5.33 8.65
CA TYR A 45 10.08 -6.13 7.68
C TYR A 45 11.13 -5.26 6.98
N PRO A 46 12.43 -5.54 7.15
CA PRO A 46 13.46 -4.82 6.41
C PRO A 46 13.36 -5.18 4.92
N THR A 47 13.40 -4.17 4.05
CA THR A 47 13.48 -4.40 2.60
C THR A 47 14.79 -5.11 2.25
N PRO A 48 14.79 -6.06 1.30
CA PRO A 48 15.99 -6.71 0.80
C PRO A 48 17.06 -5.72 0.33
N THR A 49 16.67 -4.70 -0.44
CA THR A 49 17.60 -3.66 -0.89
C THR A 49 17.74 -2.56 0.16
N LYS A 50 19.00 -2.25 0.54
CA LYS A 50 19.32 -1.17 1.48
C LYS A 50 19.09 0.20 0.87
N ARG A 51 18.69 1.18 1.70
CA ARG A 51 18.39 2.57 1.28
C ARG A 51 17.29 2.64 0.21
N SER A 52 16.40 1.65 0.19
CA SER A 52 15.27 1.53 -0.75
C SER A 52 14.28 2.68 -0.69
N ALA A 53 14.17 3.34 0.47
CA ALA A 53 13.24 4.44 0.71
C ALA A 53 11.80 4.13 0.26
N PRO A 54 11.15 3.10 0.84
CA PRO A 54 9.81 2.70 0.44
C PRO A 54 8.80 3.84 0.59
N ARG A 55 7.80 3.90 -0.30
CA ARG A 55 6.81 4.99 -0.34
C ARG A 55 5.40 4.52 -0.05
N ARG A 56 4.69 4.01 -1.07
CA ARG A 56 3.30 3.57 -0.96
C ARG A 56 3.21 2.06 -1.10
N MET A 57 2.08 1.54 -0.67
CA MET A 57 1.79 0.13 -0.65
C MET A 57 0.34 -0.13 -1.02
N ALA A 58 0.07 -1.33 -1.52
CA ALA A 58 -1.25 -1.82 -1.86
C ALA A 58 -1.40 -3.27 -1.43
N THR A 59 -2.60 -3.65 -1.01
CA THR A 59 -2.98 -5.02 -0.72
C THR A 59 -3.58 -5.65 -1.99
N ALA A 60 -3.07 -6.79 -2.41
CA ALA A 60 -3.67 -7.62 -3.44
C ALA A 60 -4.75 -8.55 -2.85
N LEU A 61 -5.66 -9.06 -3.69
CA LEU A 61 -6.74 -9.96 -3.26
C LEU A 61 -6.24 -11.31 -2.71
N ASP A 62 -5.04 -11.74 -3.11
CA ASP A 62 -4.37 -12.93 -2.59
C ASP A 62 -3.73 -12.71 -1.20
N GLY A 63 -3.85 -11.49 -0.65
CA GLY A 63 -3.28 -11.09 0.63
C GLY A 63 -1.81 -10.66 0.57
N MET A 64 -1.20 -10.64 -0.62
CA MET A 64 0.15 -10.12 -0.81
C MET A 64 0.16 -8.59 -0.69
N ILE A 65 1.28 -8.07 -0.21
CA ILE A 65 1.50 -6.64 -0.07
C ILE A 65 2.48 -6.18 -1.13
N TRP A 66 2.05 -5.28 -2.01
CA TRP A 66 2.90 -4.62 -2.99
C TRP A 66 3.36 -3.28 -2.46
N PHE A 67 4.59 -2.87 -2.77
CA PHE A 67 5.15 -1.60 -2.34
C PHE A 67 6.13 -1.04 -3.38
N THR A 68 6.35 0.27 -3.33
CA THR A 68 7.31 0.98 -4.18
C THR A 68 8.57 1.32 -3.40
N GLU A 69 9.73 1.26 -4.06
CA GLU A 69 11.03 1.60 -3.52
C GLU A 69 11.67 2.73 -4.34
N TYR A 70 11.37 3.96 -3.92
CA TYR A 70 11.74 5.18 -4.65
C TYR A 70 13.26 5.33 -4.81
N GLY A 71 14.03 5.04 -3.75
CA GLY A 71 15.46 5.32 -3.71
C GLY A 71 16.32 4.39 -4.56
N VAL A 72 15.77 3.27 -5.02
CA VAL A 72 16.51 2.21 -5.73
C VAL A 72 15.82 1.75 -7.01
N ASN A 73 14.79 2.47 -7.47
CA ASN A 73 14.08 2.20 -8.73
C ASN A 73 13.46 0.80 -8.80
N LYS A 74 12.80 0.34 -7.73
CA LYS A 74 12.18 -0.99 -7.65
C LYS A 74 10.73 -0.94 -7.20
N ILE A 75 10.02 -2.02 -7.51
CA ILE A 75 8.80 -2.42 -6.80
C ILE A 75 9.06 -3.72 -6.05
N GLY A 76 8.36 -3.93 -4.94
CA GLY A 76 8.49 -5.13 -4.12
C GLY A 76 7.14 -5.75 -3.79
N ARG A 77 7.18 -7.06 -3.51
CA ARG A 77 6.06 -7.84 -3.01
C ARG A 77 6.48 -8.54 -1.73
N LEU A 78 5.66 -8.44 -0.69
CA LEU A 78 5.79 -9.11 0.60
C LEU A 78 4.64 -10.10 0.79
N ASP A 79 4.98 -11.33 1.17
CA ASP A 79 4.04 -12.26 1.80
C ASP A 79 4.01 -11.99 3.32
N PRO A 80 2.92 -11.42 3.87
CA PRO A 80 2.84 -11.08 5.29
C PRO A 80 2.77 -12.32 6.21
N LYS A 81 2.47 -13.52 5.69
CA LYS A 81 2.43 -14.76 6.48
C LYS A 81 3.82 -15.30 6.75
N THR A 82 4.70 -15.23 5.75
CA THR A 82 6.05 -15.80 5.81
C THR A 82 7.14 -14.76 6.02
N GLY A 83 6.87 -13.50 5.70
CA GLY A 83 7.89 -12.44 5.63
C GLY A 83 8.76 -12.50 4.38
N ALA A 84 8.47 -13.39 3.43
CA ALA A 84 9.21 -13.50 2.19
C ALA A 84 8.96 -12.29 1.30
N MET A 85 10.03 -11.74 0.71
CA MET A 85 9.95 -10.63 -0.22
C MET A 85 10.62 -10.96 -1.56
N LYS A 86 10.07 -10.39 -2.62
CA LYS A 86 10.68 -10.34 -3.96
C LYS A 86 10.61 -8.91 -4.47
N GLU A 87 11.69 -8.46 -5.11
CA GLU A 87 11.81 -7.13 -5.71
C GLU A 87 12.05 -7.25 -7.22
N TRP A 88 11.59 -6.27 -7.98
CA TRP A 88 11.82 -6.15 -9.42
C TRP A 88 12.29 -4.73 -9.72
N ASP A 89 13.24 -4.61 -10.65
CA ASP A 89 13.61 -3.31 -11.23
C ASP A 89 12.41 -2.73 -11.98
N ALA A 90 12.12 -1.45 -11.72
CA ALA A 90 11.15 -0.70 -12.51
C ALA A 90 11.69 -0.50 -13.95
N PRO A 91 10.81 -0.44 -14.95
CA PRO A 91 11.19 -0.51 -16.36
C PRO A 91 11.90 0.75 -16.85
N SER A 92 11.63 1.91 -16.26
CA SER A 92 12.22 3.18 -16.67
C SER A 92 13.51 3.50 -15.91
N LYS A 93 14.47 4.13 -16.60
CA LYS A 93 15.66 4.69 -15.97
C LYS A 93 15.25 5.85 -15.06
N ASN A 94 15.83 5.93 -13.86
CA ASN A 94 15.50 6.95 -12.86
C ASN A 94 13.99 7.04 -12.63
N SER A 95 13.34 5.89 -12.41
CA SER A 95 11.89 5.79 -12.34
C SER A 95 11.30 6.50 -11.12
N GLY A 96 11.94 6.37 -9.96
CA GLY A 96 11.38 6.83 -8.69
C GLY A 96 9.95 6.32 -8.44
N PRO A 97 9.72 4.99 -8.34
CA PRO A 97 8.38 4.46 -8.12
C PRO A 97 7.73 5.05 -6.86
N TYR A 98 6.47 5.48 -6.95
CA TYR A 98 5.84 6.23 -5.86
C TYR A 98 4.45 5.70 -5.48
N ALA A 99 3.44 5.89 -6.32
CA ALA A 99 2.10 5.32 -6.10
C ALA A 99 2.05 3.86 -6.57
N ILE A 100 1.18 3.04 -5.97
CA ILE A 100 0.98 1.65 -6.39
C ILE A 100 -0.42 1.18 -6.05
N ASN A 101 -1.04 0.44 -6.96
CA ASN A 101 -2.34 -0.20 -6.82
C ASN A 101 -2.28 -1.58 -7.51
N VAL A 102 -3.17 -2.48 -7.12
CA VAL A 102 -3.29 -3.82 -7.70
C VAL A 102 -4.73 -3.98 -8.17
N ASP A 103 -4.93 -4.37 -9.42
CA ASP A 103 -6.28 -4.62 -9.94
C ASP A 103 -6.82 -5.98 -9.51
N ALA A 104 -8.09 -6.25 -9.82
CA ALA A 104 -8.76 -7.51 -9.46
C ALA A 104 -8.13 -8.75 -10.15
N GLY A 105 -7.40 -8.56 -11.26
CA GLY A 105 -6.66 -9.61 -11.94
C GLY A 105 -5.28 -9.90 -11.34
N GLY A 106 -4.84 -9.10 -10.36
CA GLY A 106 -3.52 -9.17 -9.75
C GLY A 106 -2.43 -8.44 -10.54
N VAL A 107 -2.79 -7.62 -11.52
CA VAL A 107 -1.83 -6.77 -12.25
C VAL A 107 -1.53 -5.55 -11.40
N VAL A 108 -0.26 -5.18 -11.37
CA VAL A 108 0.26 -4.10 -10.52
C VAL A 108 0.42 -2.84 -11.37
N TRP A 109 -0.17 -1.75 -10.91
CA TRP A 109 -0.06 -0.43 -11.53
C TRP A 109 0.69 0.50 -10.58
N PHE A 110 1.74 1.16 -11.06
CA PHE A 110 2.53 2.09 -10.24
C PHE A 110 2.93 3.33 -11.03
N SER A 111 3.09 4.46 -10.35
CA SER A 111 3.66 5.65 -10.97
C SER A 111 5.18 5.63 -10.84
N GLU A 112 5.87 6.05 -11.89
CA GLU A 112 7.30 6.35 -11.86
C GLU A 112 7.42 7.89 -11.77
N PHE A 113 7.54 8.41 -10.55
CA PHE A 113 7.42 9.85 -10.25
C PHE A 113 8.48 10.68 -10.98
N ASP A 114 9.72 10.18 -11.02
CA ASP A 114 10.85 10.90 -11.63
C ASP A 114 10.90 10.72 -13.15
N ALA A 115 10.45 9.55 -13.66
CA ALA A 115 10.36 9.29 -15.10
C ALA A 115 9.11 9.87 -15.78
N ASN A 116 8.13 10.35 -15.00
CA ASN A 116 6.87 10.92 -15.50
C ASN A 116 6.04 9.93 -16.33
N THR A 117 5.91 8.71 -15.81
CA THR A 117 5.15 7.61 -16.46
C THR A 117 4.24 6.91 -15.44
N VAL A 118 3.27 6.16 -15.96
CA VAL A 118 2.57 5.09 -15.24
C VAL A 118 3.03 3.75 -15.83
N ALA A 119 3.34 2.79 -14.98
CA ALA A 119 3.78 1.46 -15.39
C ALA A 119 2.78 0.40 -14.94
N ARG A 120 2.54 -0.57 -15.83
CA ARG A 120 1.76 -1.79 -15.60
C ARG A 120 2.72 -2.96 -15.51
N PHE A 121 2.56 -3.81 -14.51
CA PHE A 121 3.38 -5.00 -14.29
C PHE A 121 2.50 -6.23 -14.10
N ASP A 122 2.70 -7.23 -14.95
CA ASP A 122 2.08 -8.54 -14.80
C ASP A 122 3.02 -9.47 -14.01
N PRO A 123 2.70 -9.82 -12.76
CA PRO A 123 3.57 -10.67 -11.94
C PRO A 123 3.60 -12.13 -12.37
N LYS A 124 2.68 -12.59 -13.23
CA LYS A 124 2.68 -13.96 -13.77
C LYS A 124 3.71 -14.12 -14.88
N THR A 125 3.86 -13.09 -15.72
CA THR A 125 4.80 -13.10 -16.85
C THR A 125 6.06 -12.28 -16.60
N GLU A 126 6.09 -11.51 -15.51
CA GLU A 126 7.13 -10.54 -15.16
C GLU A 126 7.39 -9.49 -16.26
N LYS A 127 6.32 -9.08 -16.95
CA LYS A 127 6.39 -8.13 -18.07
C LYS A 127 5.87 -6.76 -17.65
N PHE A 128 6.55 -5.73 -18.11
CA PHE A 128 6.19 -4.34 -17.91
C PHE A 128 5.60 -3.72 -19.18
N THR A 129 4.69 -2.78 -19.00
CA THR A 129 4.22 -1.84 -20.03
C THR A 129 4.27 -0.44 -19.43
N VAL A 130 4.80 0.52 -20.18
CA VAL A 130 5.02 1.89 -19.70
C VAL A 130 4.17 2.86 -20.49
N TYR A 131 3.46 3.72 -19.79
CA TYR A 131 2.58 4.75 -20.33
C TYR A 131 3.15 6.13 -19.99
N PRO A 132 3.68 6.87 -20.98
CA PRO A 132 4.12 8.24 -20.78
C PRO A 132 2.97 9.14 -20.31
N ILE A 133 3.20 9.95 -19.29
CA ILE A 133 2.23 10.97 -18.89
C ILE A 133 2.40 12.19 -19.82
N PRO A 134 1.34 12.67 -20.50
CA PRO A 134 1.45 13.77 -21.47
C PRO A 134 1.88 15.10 -20.83
N SER A 135 1.41 15.37 -19.61
CA SER A 135 1.79 16.58 -18.88
C SER A 135 3.22 16.46 -18.36
N ARG A 136 4.01 17.51 -18.55
CA ARG A 136 5.35 17.60 -17.98
C ARG A 136 5.28 17.64 -16.45
N ASN A 137 6.14 16.86 -15.79
CA ASN A 137 6.31 16.84 -14.34
C ASN A 137 4.98 16.65 -13.57
N ALA A 138 4.13 15.72 -14.01
CA ALA A 138 2.84 15.47 -13.40
C ALA A 138 2.94 15.13 -11.90
N GLY A 139 4.04 14.50 -11.48
CA GLY A 139 4.34 14.33 -10.05
C GLY A 139 3.33 13.43 -9.34
N VAL A 140 2.96 12.31 -9.97
CA VAL A 140 1.92 11.38 -9.50
C VAL A 140 2.34 10.68 -8.21
N ARG A 141 1.62 10.96 -7.12
CA ARG A 141 1.86 10.38 -5.78
C ARG A 141 0.72 9.51 -5.25
N LYS A 142 -0.42 9.51 -5.94
CA LYS A 142 -1.58 8.68 -5.62
C LYS A 142 -2.29 8.27 -6.90
N MET A 143 -2.76 7.02 -6.92
CA MET A 143 -3.60 6.46 -7.96
C MET A 143 -4.77 5.69 -7.33
N THR A 144 -5.77 5.38 -8.13
CA THR A 144 -6.87 4.49 -7.79
C THR A 144 -7.34 3.75 -9.04
N ILE A 145 -8.03 2.63 -8.85
CA ILE A 145 -8.58 1.82 -9.94
C ILE A 145 -10.09 1.82 -9.75
N ASP A 146 -10.82 2.21 -10.78
CA ASP A 146 -12.28 2.23 -10.76
C ASP A 146 -12.88 0.83 -11.07
N PRO A 147 -14.20 0.65 -10.92
CA PRO A 147 -14.86 -0.64 -11.19
C PRO A 147 -14.71 -1.14 -12.63
N GLU A 148 -14.48 -0.23 -13.60
CA GLU A 148 -14.23 -0.58 -15.01
C GLU A 148 -12.79 -1.01 -15.28
N GLY A 149 -11.90 -0.91 -14.28
CA GLY A 149 -10.50 -1.27 -14.37
C GLY A 149 -9.59 -0.15 -14.88
N ARG A 150 -10.11 1.08 -15.03
CA ARG A 150 -9.30 2.23 -15.43
C ARG A 150 -8.47 2.73 -14.27
N VAL A 151 -7.24 3.17 -14.56
CA VAL A 151 -6.31 3.67 -13.55
C VAL A 151 -6.33 5.19 -13.54
N TRP A 152 -6.89 5.77 -12.48
CA TRP A 152 -6.96 7.21 -12.27
C TRP A 152 -5.77 7.69 -11.44
N TYR A 153 -5.19 8.83 -11.82
CA TYR A 153 -4.08 9.44 -11.10
C TYR A 153 -4.26 10.95 -10.89
N LEU A 154 -3.60 11.45 -9.85
CA LEU A 154 -3.54 12.88 -9.54
C LEU A 154 -2.18 13.46 -9.96
N GLY A 155 -2.19 14.36 -10.93
CA GLY A 155 -1.03 15.10 -11.40
C GLY A 155 -0.76 16.35 -10.57
N ASN A 156 -0.18 16.18 -9.37
CA ASN A 156 0.09 17.28 -8.43
C ASN A 156 0.91 18.43 -9.05
N GLY A 157 1.87 18.12 -9.92
CA GLY A 157 2.71 19.14 -10.57
C GLY A 157 2.09 19.75 -11.82
N SER A 158 1.06 19.12 -12.38
CA SER A 158 0.38 19.54 -13.61
C SER A 158 -1.02 20.09 -13.40
N ASN A 159 -1.57 20.04 -12.18
CA ASN A 159 -2.95 20.42 -11.86
C ASN A 159 -4.00 19.65 -12.68
N THR A 160 -3.76 18.36 -12.93
CA THR A 160 -4.63 17.50 -13.74
C THR A 160 -5.07 16.24 -13.00
N LEU A 161 -6.24 15.74 -13.37
CA LEU A 161 -6.61 14.34 -13.19
C LEU A 161 -6.36 13.64 -14.52
N GLY A 162 -5.76 12.46 -14.49
CA GLY A 162 -5.58 11.64 -15.69
C GLY A 162 -6.04 10.22 -15.46
N VAL A 163 -6.25 9.52 -16.57
CA VAL A 163 -6.70 8.13 -16.60
C VAL A 163 -5.85 7.34 -17.60
N VAL A 164 -5.60 6.07 -17.28
CA VAL A 164 -5.06 5.07 -18.20
C VAL A 164 -6.14 4.01 -18.39
N GLU A 165 -6.45 3.69 -19.65
CA GLU A 165 -7.49 2.77 -20.10
C GLU A 165 -6.96 1.74 -21.10
#